data_AF-A0A096M222-F1
#
_entry.id   AF-A0A096M222-F1
#
_cell.length_a   1.000
_cell.length_b   1.000
_cell.length_c   1.000
_cell.angle_alpha   90.00
_cell.angle_beta   90.00
_cell.angle_gamma   90.00
#
_symmetry.space_group_name_H-M   'P 1'
#
loop_
_entity.id
_entity.type
_entity.pdbx_description
1 polymer ?
#
loop_
_entity_poly.entity_id
_entity_poly.type
_entity_poly.pdbx_seq_one_letter_code
_entity_poly.pdbx_strand_id
1 'polypeptide(L)'
;ISCFVPKCLGLKDNEDLRFLLDGAKLTKIRSKSWHKSRYFNLMEDCRTIMCSSKKLGKKGNTFLIEDIESVRKGRQTEGLKKHTDPDEEEKCFSIMFKGSKKNLDFMVNSKEEAHRWVTSLEKLMNHAQNLSKKQLSSSWFISCMRKADKNKDNKMTLKELKHFLRQVNIEVDDTYVEEIFKKCDTSNSGTLEDLEIEEFYSLLTKREEIDVIYAKYAKTEGEMSARDLLDFLLNEQREQATIESALKLIEKHELDEAAKQKKCMTKDGFVMYLNQEDGCIFNPAHSPVYQDMSQPLNHYFISSSHNTYLMEDQLKGPSSTEAYVKALMKSCRCVELDCWDGPNGEPIIYHGYTLTSKILFKDVIRAIKDYAFKTSPYPVILSLENHCTVEQQQLMAHHLIDILGSALVTKPLGDTMPANLPSPE
;
A
#
# COMPACT_ATOMS: atom_id res chain seq x y z
N ILE A 1 -25.57 -11.51 27.13
CA ILE A 1 -24.29 -10.76 27.06
C ILE A 1 -23.84 -10.78 25.61
N SER A 2 -24.45 -9.94 24.76
CA SER A 2 -24.05 -9.76 23.36
C SER A 2 -23.78 -8.27 23.19
N CYS A 3 -22.54 -7.88 23.42
CA CYS A 3 -22.14 -6.49 23.32
C CYS A 3 -22.02 -6.09 21.86
N PHE A 4 -22.90 -5.15 21.49
CA PHE A 4 -22.75 -4.10 20.49
C PHE A 4 -21.37 -4.00 19.84
N VAL A 5 -21.27 -4.51 18.60
CA VAL A 5 -20.14 -4.25 17.69
C VAL A 5 -20.57 -3.13 16.73
N PRO A 6 -19.84 -2.01 16.60
CA PRO A 6 -20.13 -0.97 15.61
C PRO A 6 -20.15 -1.55 14.18
N LYS A 7 -21.10 -1.11 13.34
CA LYS A 7 -21.21 -1.55 11.94
C LYS A 7 -20.17 -0.80 11.09
N CYS A 8 -18.93 -1.32 10.97
CA CYS A 8 -18.04 -0.94 9.87
C CYS A 8 -18.81 -1.17 8.55
N LEU A 9 -19.02 -0.07 7.83
CA LEU A 9 -19.84 0.02 6.64
C LEU A 9 -19.40 -0.97 5.56
N GLY A 10 -20.32 -1.85 5.15
CA GLY A 10 -20.18 -2.74 3.98
C GLY A 10 -19.43 -4.05 4.19
N LEU A 11 -18.73 -4.24 5.31
CA LEU A 11 -17.87 -5.42 5.53
C LEU A 11 -18.41 -6.44 6.55
N LYS A 12 -19.51 -6.14 7.26
CA LYS A 12 -20.02 -7.04 8.30
C LYS A 12 -20.47 -8.41 7.79
N ASP A 13 -20.70 -8.55 6.49
CA ASP A 13 -21.09 -9.81 5.85
C ASP A 13 -19.94 -10.46 5.08
N ASN A 14 -18.73 -9.91 5.16
CA ASN A 14 -17.54 -10.54 4.61
C ASN A 14 -16.94 -11.48 5.67
N GLU A 15 -16.97 -12.78 5.39
CA GLU A 15 -16.37 -13.81 6.24
C GLU A 15 -14.89 -13.55 6.58
N ASP A 16 -14.18 -12.83 5.71
CA ASP A 16 -12.79 -12.44 5.91
C ASP A 16 -12.62 -11.37 6.99
N LEU A 17 -13.54 -10.38 7.06
CA LEU A 17 -13.48 -9.36 8.10
C LEU A 17 -13.81 -9.96 9.47
N ARG A 18 -14.85 -10.80 9.55
CA ARG A 18 -15.20 -11.50 10.80
C ARG A 18 -14.03 -12.35 11.29
N PHE A 19 -13.39 -13.07 10.38
CA PHE A 19 -12.18 -13.84 10.68
C PHE A 19 -11.06 -12.98 11.30
N LEU A 20 -10.78 -11.81 10.72
CA LEU A 20 -9.76 -10.90 11.26
C LEU A 20 -10.16 -10.29 12.60
N LEU A 21 -11.44 -9.93 12.79
CA LEU A 21 -11.97 -9.35 14.04
C LEU A 21 -11.94 -10.36 15.19
N ASP A 22 -12.35 -11.61 14.93
CA ASP A 22 -12.27 -12.71 15.88
C ASP A 22 -10.80 -12.95 16.26
N GLY A 23 -9.93 -12.87 15.25
CA GLY A 23 -8.49 -13.04 15.38
C GLY A 23 -8.09 -14.47 15.73
N ALA A 24 -6.77 -14.70 15.76
CA ALA A 24 -6.23 -16.01 16.06
C ALA A 24 -4.88 -15.92 16.76
N LYS A 25 -4.46 -17.05 17.33
CA LYS A 25 -3.10 -17.22 17.83
C LYS A 25 -2.18 -17.53 16.66
N LEU A 26 -1.28 -16.61 16.34
CA LEU A 26 -0.22 -16.81 15.37
C LEU A 26 1.09 -17.12 16.09
N THR A 27 1.86 -18.07 15.58
CA THR A 27 3.22 -18.30 16.09
C THR A 27 4.15 -17.32 15.42
N LYS A 28 4.56 -16.29 16.16
CA LYS A 28 5.54 -15.32 15.67
C LYS A 28 6.94 -15.91 15.74
N ILE A 29 7.64 -15.87 14.61
CA ILE A 29 9.00 -16.37 14.45
C ILE A 29 9.96 -15.17 14.49
N ARG A 30 11.03 -15.28 15.26
CA ARG A 30 12.12 -14.28 15.29
C ARG A 30 13.51 -14.89 15.21
N SER A 31 13.66 -16.10 15.74
CA SER A 31 14.90 -16.88 15.70
C SER A 31 14.56 -18.35 15.90
N LYS A 32 15.52 -19.24 15.65
CA LYS A 32 15.38 -20.70 15.82
C LYS A 32 14.86 -21.14 17.20
N SER A 33 15.12 -20.35 18.25
CA SER A 33 14.66 -20.62 19.62
C SER A 33 13.50 -19.72 20.07
N TRP A 34 13.19 -18.67 19.31
CA TRP A 34 12.12 -17.73 19.63
C TRP A 34 10.93 -17.95 18.71
N HIS A 35 10.06 -18.85 19.13
CA HIS A 35 8.76 -19.13 18.51
C HIS A 35 7.73 -18.83 19.59
N LYS A 36 6.99 -17.73 19.47
CA LYS A 36 6.05 -17.31 20.51
C LYS A 36 4.67 -17.07 19.91
N SER A 37 3.71 -17.82 20.46
CA SER A 37 2.30 -17.59 20.18
C SER A 37 1.88 -16.20 20.68
N ARG A 38 1.24 -15.44 19.80
CA ARG A 38 0.68 -14.12 20.06
C ARG A 38 -0.71 -14.07 19.44
N TYR A 39 -1.63 -13.39 20.11
CA TYR A 39 -2.95 -13.18 19.56
C TYR A 39 -2.90 -11.97 18.64
N PHE A 40 -3.41 -12.14 17.43
CA PHE A 40 -3.57 -11.08 16.45
C PHE A 40 -5.04 -10.97 16.11
N ASN A 41 -5.56 -9.76 16.17
CA ASN A 41 -6.91 -9.47 15.74
C ASN A 41 -6.99 -8.04 15.21
N LEU A 42 -7.88 -7.85 14.25
CA LEU A 42 -8.33 -6.54 13.85
C LEU A 42 -9.19 -5.95 14.97
N MET A 43 -8.95 -4.69 15.28
CA MET A 43 -9.79 -3.94 16.21
C MET A 43 -11.09 -3.51 15.53
N GLU A 44 -12.08 -3.12 16.34
CA GLU A 44 -13.40 -2.73 15.84
C GLU A 44 -13.38 -1.50 14.93
N ASP A 45 -12.28 -0.74 14.92
CA ASP A 45 -12.04 0.36 13.99
C ASP A 45 -11.73 -0.09 12.56
N CYS A 46 -11.59 -1.41 12.32
CA CYS A 46 -11.26 -2.02 11.05
C CYS A 46 -9.94 -1.51 10.42
N ARG A 47 -9.06 -0.91 11.22
CA ARG A 47 -7.81 -0.25 10.80
C ARG A 47 -6.61 -0.65 11.65
N THR A 48 -6.83 -0.92 12.93
CA THR A 48 -5.74 -1.25 13.85
C THR A 48 -5.65 -2.75 14.02
N ILE A 49 -4.48 -3.33 13.75
CA ILE A 49 -4.18 -4.70 14.17
C ILE A 49 -3.55 -4.64 15.56
N MET A 50 -4.18 -5.35 16.50
CA MET A 50 -3.65 -5.54 17.85
C MET A 50 -2.83 -6.82 17.92
N CYS A 51 -1.63 -6.72 18.47
CA CYS A 51 -0.76 -7.85 18.80
C CYS A 51 -0.62 -7.95 20.33
N SER A 52 -1.20 -8.98 20.92
CA SER A 52 -1.17 -9.18 22.37
C SER A 52 -0.59 -10.55 22.76
N SER A 53 -0.07 -10.65 23.99
CA SER A 53 0.36 -11.92 24.57
C SER A 53 -0.80 -12.74 25.16
N LYS A 54 -1.98 -12.15 25.33
CA LYS A 54 -3.21 -12.76 25.89
C LYS A 54 -4.46 -12.20 25.23
N LYS A 55 -5.53 -13.01 25.17
CA LYS A 55 -6.75 -12.77 24.38
C LYS A 55 -7.49 -11.45 24.69
N LEU A 56 -7.31 -10.78 25.83
CA LEU A 56 -7.99 -9.53 26.16
C LEU A 56 -7.29 -8.75 27.32
N GLY A 57 -7.24 -7.41 27.24
CA GLY A 57 -7.17 -6.52 28.43
C GLY A 57 -5.80 -6.00 28.93
N LYS A 58 -4.67 -6.20 28.23
CA LYS A 58 -3.40 -5.49 28.54
C LYS A 58 -2.79 -4.87 27.29
N LYS A 59 -2.08 -3.73 27.46
CA LYS A 59 -1.35 -2.97 26.42
C LYS A 59 -0.54 -3.92 25.52
N GLY A 60 -1.13 -4.31 24.39
CA GLY A 60 -0.44 -4.96 23.29
C GLY A 60 0.19 -3.91 22.38
N ASN A 61 1.10 -4.34 21.52
CA ASN A 61 1.59 -3.45 20.47
C ASN A 61 0.54 -3.40 19.37
N THR A 62 0.33 -2.23 18.78
CA THR A 62 -0.58 -2.04 17.66
C THR A 62 0.17 -1.59 16.42
N PHE A 63 -0.43 -1.80 15.26
CA PHE A 63 -0.01 -1.19 14.00
C PHE A 63 -1.23 -0.98 13.12
N LEU A 64 -1.12 -0.02 12.20
CA LEU A 64 -2.19 0.33 11.27
C LEU A 64 -2.11 -0.55 10.03
N ILE A 65 -3.25 -0.83 9.39
CA ILE A 65 -3.31 -1.49 8.08
C ILE A 65 -2.57 -0.66 7.03
N GLU A 66 -2.62 0.66 7.15
CA GLU A 66 -1.96 1.63 6.29
C GLU A 66 -0.42 1.55 6.38
N ASP A 67 0.13 1.04 7.49
CA ASP A 67 1.58 0.80 7.66
C ASP A 67 2.07 -0.40 6.81
N ILE A 68 1.16 -1.30 6.43
CA ILE A 68 1.50 -2.54 5.72
C ILE A 68 1.81 -2.19 4.26
N GLU A 69 2.98 -2.61 3.79
CA GLU A 69 3.38 -2.50 2.39
C GLU A 69 2.87 -3.69 1.59
N SER A 70 3.04 -4.90 2.12
CA SER A 70 2.57 -6.14 1.49
C SER A 70 2.47 -7.29 2.50
N VAL A 71 1.73 -8.33 2.14
CA VAL A 71 1.70 -9.61 2.85
C VAL A 71 2.26 -10.68 1.91
N ARG A 72 3.26 -11.44 2.37
CA ARG A 72 3.95 -12.45 1.55
C ARG A 72 3.61 -13.85 2.05
N LYS A 73 3.02 -14.69 1.20
CA LYS A 73 2.72 -16.09 1.51
C LYS A 73 3.98 -16.95 1.40
N GLY A 74 4.17 -17.88 2.33
CA GLY A 74 5.30 -18.80 2.34
C GLY A 74 6.53 -18.30 3.09
N ARG A 75 7.66 -18.98 2.90
CA ARG A 75 8.97 -18.66 3.51
C ARG A 75 9.74 -17.67 2.63
N GLN A 76 9.12 -16.52 2.34
CA GLN A 76 9.70 -15.53 1.42
C GLN A 76 10.71 -14.58 2.09
N THR A 77 10.78 -14.56 3.41
CA THR A 77 11.74 -13.74 4.18
C THR A 77 12.92 -14.60 4.65
N GLU A 78 14.09 -13.98 4.80
CA GLU A 78 15.28 -14.65 5.36
C GLU A 78 15.03 -15.22 6.76
N GLY A 79 14.23 -14.51 7.57
CA GLY A 79 13.85 -14.96 8.91
C GLY A 79 13.15 -16.32 8.87
N LEU A 80 12.15 -16.48 8.00
CA LEU A 80 11.45 -17.75 7.83
C LEU A 80 12.33 -18.82 7.18
N LYS A 81 13.07 -18.49 6.11
CA LYS A 81 13.99 -19.44 5.46
C LYS A 81 15.01 -20.03 6.44
N LYS A 82 15.48 -19.23 7.39
CA LYS A 82 16.50 -19.62 8.38
C LYS A 82 15.93 -20.31 9.62
N HIS A 83 14.67 -20.05 9.98
CA HIS A 83 14.13 -20.42 11.28
C HIS A 83 12.94 -21.39 11.22
N THR A 84 12.46 -21.75 10.04
CA THR A 84 11.44 -22.79 9.84
C THR A 84 11.91 -23.84 8.84
N ASP A 85 11.24 -25.00 8.82
CA ASP A 85 11.55 -26.10 7.89
C ASP A 85 10.95 -25.83 6.50
N PRO A 86 11.61 -26.21 5.39
CA PRO A 86 11.00 -26.23 4.06
C PRO A 86 9.61 -26.87 3.97
N ASP A 87 9.37 -27.96 4.70
CA ASP A 87 8.08 -28.64 4.69
C ASP A 87 6.95 -27.81 5.34
N GLU A 88 7.32 -26.74 6.06
CA GLU A 88 6.37 -25.81 6.70
C GLU A 88 6.02 -24.61 5.80
N GLU A 89 6.50 -24.56 4.55
CA GLU A 89 6.34 -23.40 3.67
C GLU A 89 4.88 -22.95 3.53
N GLU A 90 3.97 -23.87 3.29
CA GLU A 90 2.56 -23.54 3.08
C GLU A 90 1.84 -23.02 4.34
N LYS A 91 2.46 -23.20 5.52
CA LYS A 91 1.95 -22.74 6.82
C LYS A 91 2.55 -21.40 7.26
N CYS A 92 3.43 -20.82 6.44
CA CYS A 92 4.13 -19.59 6.74
C CYS A 92 3.59 -18.39 5.96
N PHE A 93 3.71 -17.20 6.53
CA PHE A 93 3.53 -15.93 5.83
C PHE A 93 4.22 -14.79 6.60
N SER A 94 4.41 -13.66 5.93
CA SER A 94 5.03 -12.46 6.51
C SER A 94 4.24 -11.19 6.23
N ILE A 95 4.19 -10.27 7.19
CA ILE A 95 3.69 -8.90 7.01
C ILE A 95 4.91 -7.98 6.83
N MET A 96 4.97 -7.33 5.67
CA MET A 96 6.01 -6.35 5.31
C MET A 96 5.48 -4.94 5.58
N PHE A 97 6.25 -4.13 6.29
CA PHE A 97 5.87 -2.76 6.59
C PHE A 97 6.60 -1.76 5.72
N LYS A 98 5.95 -0.62 5.47
CA LYS A 98 6.55 0.53 4.82
C LYS A 98 7.70 1.10 5.66
N GLY A 99 8.73 1.62 4.99
CA GLY A 99 9.86 2.29 5.62
C GLY A 99 10.83 1.33 6.33
N SER A 100 11.35 1.75 7.49
CA SER A 100 12.39 1.04 8.26
C SER A 100 11.84 0.05 9.29
N LYS A 101 10.51 -0.11 9.39
CA LYS A 101 9.88 -1.00 10.37
C LYS A 101 10.15 -2.46 10.03
N LYS A 102 10.59 -3.24 11.03
CA LYS A 102 10.88 -4.67 10.86
C LYS A 102 9.62 -5.45 10.51
N ASN A 103 9.74 -6.36 9.54
CA ASN A 103 8.69 -7.28 9.15
C ASN A 103 8.27 -8.22 10.30
N LEU A 104 7.11 -8.87 10.12
CA LEU A 104 6.60 -9.87 11.05
C LEU A 104 6.47 -11.21 10.33
N ASP A 105 7.18 -12.20 10.83
CA ASP A 105 7.17 -13.57 10.31
C ASP A 105 6.26 -14.46 11.16
N PHE A 106 5.38 -15.21 10.50
CA PHE A 106 4.37 -16.05 11.14
C PHE A 106 4.38 -17.47 10.62
N MET A 107 4.03 -18.38 11.52
CA MET A 107 3.66 -19.76 11.24
C MET A 107 2.32 -20.08 11.91
N VAL A 108 1.45 -20.75 11.18
CA VAL A 108 0.11 -21.15 11.63
C VAL A 108 -0.07 -22.67 11.54
N ASN A 109 -1.22 -23.18 11.97
CA ASN A 109 -1.40 -24.62 12.14
C ASN A 109 -1.67 -25.34 10.83
N SER A 110 -2.26 -24.65 9.84
CA SER A 110 -2.61 -25.23 8.55
C SER A 110 -2.38 -24.28 7.37
N LYS A 111 -2.30 -24.85 6.17
CA LYS A 111 -2.20 -24.13 4.90
C LYS A 111 -3.39 -23.21 4.68
N GLU A 112 -4.58 -23.69 5.03
CA GLU A 112 -5.85 -22.99 4.87
C GLU A 112 -5.88 -21.77 5.79
N GLU A 113 -5.38 -21.89 7.02
CA GLU A 113 -5.25 -20.78 7.96
C GLU A 113 -4.29 -19.72 7.41
N ALA A 114 -3.13 -20.13 6.87
CA ALA A 114 -2.14 -19.20 6.31
C ALA A 114 -2.73 -18.45 5.11
N HIS A 115 -3.38 -19.18 4.21
CA HIS A 115 -4.03 -18.59 3.04
C HIS A 115 -5.13 -17.61 3.43
N ARG A 116 -5.98 -17.96 4.41
CA ARG A 116 -7.06 -17.10 4.88
C ARG A 116 -6.54 -15.81 5.49
N TRP A 117 -5.47 -15.87 6.30
CA TRP A 117 -4.82 -14.67 6.84
C TRP A 117 -4.28 -13.75 5.74
N VAL A 118 -3.53 -14.30 4.78
CA VAL A 118 -2.96 -13.52 3.67
C VAL A 118 -4.07 -12.83 2.88
N THR A 119 -5.04 -13.60 2.39
CA THR A 119 -6.11 -13.07 1.53
C THR A 119 -7.03 -12.09 2.28
N SER A 120 -7.32 -12.33 3.56
CA SER A 120 -8.13 -11.40 4.36
C SER A 120 -7.42 -10.07 4.58
N LEU A 121 -6.12 -10.09 4.90
CA LEU A 121 -5.32 -8.88 5.07
C LEU A 121 -5.18 -8.11 3.76
N GLU A 122 -4.91 -8.78 2.64
CA GLU A 122 -4.85 -8.16 1.31
C GLU A 122 -6.18 -7.48 0.93
N LYS A 123 -7.30 -8.16 1.14
CA LYS A 123 -8.64 -7.58 0.92
C LYS A 123 -8.89 -6.36 1.80
N LEU A 124 -8.48 -6.42 3.08
CA LEU A 124 -8.63 -5.30 4.01
C LEU A 124 -7.75 -4.11 3.60
N MET A 125 -6.51 -4.35 3.16
CA MET A 125 -5.62 -3.31 2.63
C MET A 125 -6.23 -2.61 1.41
N ASN A 126 -6.76 -3.38 0.45
CA ASN A 126 -7.45 -2.84 -0.72
C ASN A 126 -8.72 -2.05 -0.32
N HIS A 127 -9.46 -2.54 0.68
CA HIS A 127 -10.65 -1.85 1.17
C HIS A 127 -10.32 -0.53 1.89
N ALA A 128 -9.28 -0.50 2.73
CA ALA A 128 -8.83 0.70 3.42
C ALA A 128 -8.43 1.80 2.42
N GLN A 129 -7.74 1.44 1.33
CA GLN A 129 -7.41 2.35 0.23
C GLN A 129 -8.64 2.87 -0.53
N ASN A 130 -9.71 2.09 -0.61
CA ASN A 130 -10.96 2.49 -1.27
C ASN A 130 -11.88 3.32 -0.35
N LEU A 131 -11.87 3.06 0.96
CA LEU A 131 -12.61 3.84 1.95
C LEU A 131 -12.07 5.27 2.06
N SER A 132 -10.74 5.45 2.03
CA SER A 132 -10.16 6.80 2.03
C SER A 132 -10.61 7.62 0.82
N LYS A 133 -10.87 6.96 -0.31
CA LYS A 133 -11.33 7.60 -1.54
C LYS A 133 -12.84 7.96 -1.51
N LYS A 134 -13.66 7.31 -0.68
CA LYS A 134 -15.13 7.51 -0.59
C LYS A 134 -15.62 8.43 0.54
N GLN A 135 -14.70 9.04 1.29
CA GLN A 135 -14.98 9.74 2.56
C GLN A 135 -15.75 11.07 2.48
N LEU A 136 -16.07 11.62 1.29
CA LEU A 136 -16.53 13.01 1.16
C LEU A 136 -17.98 13.17 0.65
N SER A 137 -18.83 12.15 0.81
CA SER A 137 -20.25 12.27 0.48
C SER A 137 -21.07 12.73 1.68
N SER A 138 -21.93 13.75 1.52
CA SER A 138 -22.90 14.16 2.54
C SER A 138 -23.84 13.01 2.95
N SER A 139 -24.34 12.22 2.00
CA SER A 139 -25.26 11.11 2.27
C SER A 139 -24.59 9.96 3.04
N TRP A 140 -23.31 9.69 2.76
CA TRP A 140 -22.50 8.76 3.55
C TRP A 140 -22.22 9.32 4.95
N PHE A 141 -21.82 10.59 5.06
CA PHE A 141 -21.51 11.21 6.34
C PHE A 141 -22.74 11.21 7.27
N ILE A 142 -23.90 11.62 6.76
CA ILE A 142 -25.18 11.60 7.48
C ILE A 142 -25.61 10.15 7.82
N SER A 143 -25.44 9.18 6.90
CA SER A 143 -25.73 7.77 7.16
C SER A 143 -24.81 7.14 8.21
N CYS A 144 -23.55 7.57 8.28
CA CYS A 144 -22.58 7.11 9.26
C CYS A 144 -22.79 7.78 10.63
N MET A 145 -23.14 9.07 10.64
CA MET A 145 -23.52 9.83 11.83
C MET A 145 -24.73 9.20 12.53
N ARG A 146 -25.80 8.86 11.78
CA ARG A 146 -26.97 8.13 12.30
C ARG A 146 -26.65 6.74 12.89
N LYS A 147 -25.46 6.18 12.60
CA LYS A 147 -24.98 4.89 13.13
C LYS A 147 -23.97 5.06 14.27
N ALA A 148 -23.41 6.26 14.45
CA ALA A 148 -22.49 6.61 15.53
C ALA A 148 -23.23 7.06 16.81
N ASP A 149 -24.51 7.42 16.68
CA ASP A 149 -25.47 7.63 17.77
C ASP A 149 -25.59 6.35 18.65
N LYS A 150 -25.00 6.40 19.85
CA LYS A 150 -24.89 5.24 20.78
C LYS A 150 -26.15 5.04 21.62
N ASN A 151 -26.91 6.10 21.87
CA ASN A 151 -28.15 6.17 22.64
C ASN A 151 -29.41 6.03 21.78
N LYS A 152 -29.28 6.08 20.44
CA LYS A 152 -30.36 6.03 19.44
C LYS A 152 -31.41 7.12 19.63
N ASP A 153 -31.00 8.29 20.12
CA ASP A 153 -31.91 9.43 20.31
C ASP A 153 -31.91 10.41 19.12
N ASN A 154 -31.18 10.08 18.05
CA ASN A 154 -30.92 10.89 16.87
C ASN A 154 -30.17 12.21 17.17
N LYS A 155 -29.50 12.31 18.32
CA LYS A 155 -28.76 13.50 18.75
C LYS A 155 -27.27 13.21 18.85
N MET A 156 -26.44 14.18 18.47
CA MET A 156 -24.97 14.00 18.51
C MET A 156 -24.34 14.92 19.55
N THR A 157 -23.79 14.34 20.62
CA THR A 157 -22.93 15.11 21.54
C THR A 157 -21.58 15.40 20.89
N LEU A 158 -20.91 16.47 21.34
CA LEU A 158 -19.55 16.81 20.91
C LEU A 158 -18.57 15.63 21.07
N LYS A 159 -18.73 14.84 22.13
CA LYS A 159 -17.87 13.67 22.41
C LYS A 159 -18.09 12.56 21.39
N GLU A 160 -19.34 12.29 21.02
CA GLU A 160 -19.68 11.31 19.98
C GLU A 160 -19.20 11.77 18.61
N LEU A 161 -19.31 13.07 18.32
CA LEU A 161 -18.83 13.66 17.08
C LEU A 161 -17.31 13.57 16.94
N LYS A 162 -16.55 13.98 17.97
CA LYS A 162 -15.07 13.82 17.98
C LYS A 162 -14.66 12.36 17.83
N HIS A 163 -15.38 11.44 18.47
CA HIS A 163 -15.13 10.01 18.31
C HIS A 163 -15.41 9.53 16.89
N PHE A 164 -16.51 9.98 16.30
CA PHE A 164 -16.89 9.67 14.92
C PHE A 164 -15.85 10.17 13.92
N LEU A 165 -15.42 11.44 14.00
CA LEU A 165 -14.41 12.02 13.12
C LEU A 165 -13.10 11.22 13.12
N ARG A 166 -12.67 10.76 14.31
CA ARG A 166 -11.51 9.87 14.45
C ARG A 166 -11.74 8.49 13.80
N GLN A 167 -12.94 7.93 13.94
CA GLN A 167 -13.30 6.66 13.28
C GLN A 167 -13.31 6.77 11.76
N VAL A 168 -13.72 7.92 11.24
CA VAL A 168 -13.72 8.20 9.80
C VAL A 168 -12.41 8.81 9.29
N ASN A 169 -11.35 8.87 10.11
CA ASN A 169 -10.02 9.35 9.73
C ASN A 169 -10.02 10.76 9.14
N ILE A 170 -10.84 11.64 9.69
CA ILE A 170 -10.76 13.08 9.45
C ILE A 170 -9.94 13.65 10.60
N GLU A 171 -8.68 13.98 10.33
CA GLU A 171 -7.81 14.66 11.28
C GLU A 171 -8.18 16.14 11.33
N VAL A 172 -8.80 16.54 12.43
CA VAL A 172 -9.23 17.92 12.65
C VAL A 172 -8.82 18.33 14.05
N ASP A 173 -8.38 19.58 14.18
CA ASP A 173 -8.08 20.17 15.47
C ASP A 173 -9.31 20.14 16.39
N ASP A 174 -9.10 19.66 17.62
CA ASP A 174 -10.17 19.46 18.60
C ASP A 174 -10.85 20.79 19.00
N THR A 175 -10.15 21.93 18.90
CA THR A 175 -10.70 23.27 19.16
C THR A 175 -11.55 23.74 17.99
N TYR A 176 -11.11 23.53 16.75
CA TYR A 176 -11.91 23.86 15.57
C TYR A 176 -13.23 23.07 15.53
N VAL A 177 -13.21 21.76 15.88
CA VAL A 177 -14.43 20.95 15.99
C VAL A 177 -15.39 21.52 17.05
N GLU A 178 -14.86 21.98 18.18
CA GLU A 178 -15.67 22.62 19.24
C GLU A 178 -16.30 23.94 18.80
N GLU A 179 -15.58 24.75 18.03
CA GLU A 179 -16.09 26.02 17.49
C GLU A 179 -17.22 25.79 16.49
N ILE A 180 -17.04 24.88 15.53
CA ILE A 180 -18.10 24.57 14.55
C ILE A 180 -19.30 23.94 15.25
N PHE A 181 -19.07 23.03 16.22
CA PHE A 181 -20.16 22.41 16.98
C PHE A 181 -21.03 23.45 17.67
N LYS A 182 -20.42 24.40 18.39
CA LYS A 182 -21.16 25.48 19.07
C LYS A 182 -21.89 26.40 18.09
N LYS A 183 -21.32 26.60 16.90
CA LYS A 183 -21.94 27.40 15.85
C LYS A 183 -23.19 26.71 15.28
N CYS A 184 -23.17 25.38 15.17
CA CYS A 184 -24.25 24.58 14.61
C CYS A 184 -25.33 24.20 15.63
N ASP A 185 -25.02 24.13 16.93
CA ASP A 185 -25.99 23.90 18.02
C ASP A 185 -26.86 25.16 18.25
N THR A 186 -27.63 25.53 17.22
CA THR A 186 -28.57 26.66 17.25
C THR A 186 -29.67 26.46 18.28
N SER A 187 -30.03 25.20 18.53
CA SER A 187 -30.99 24.78 19.55
C SER A 187 -30.49 24.94 20.99
N ASN A 188 -29.18 25.17 21.18
CA ASN A 188 -28.50 25.20 22.49
C ASN A 188 -28.80 23.96 23.34
N SER A 189 -28.98 22.81 22.68
CA SER A 189 -29.35 21.56 23.33
C SER A 189 -28.13 20.83 23.91
N GLY A 190 -26.91 21.24 23.55
CA GLY A 190 -25.68 20.51 23.83
C GLY A 190 -25.48 19.32 22.88
N THR A 191 -26.31 19.22 21.84
CA THR A 191 -26.32 18.16 20.83
C THR A 191 -26.64 18.74 19.45
N LEU A 192 -26.24 18.06 18.37
CA LEU A 192 -26.67 18.41 17.01
C LEU A 192 -27.77 17.45 16.55
N GLU A 193 -28.83 18.00 15.95
CA GLU A 193 -29.95 17.26 15.38
C GLU A 193 -30.22 17.66 13.91
N ASP A 194 -30.57 16.69 13.06
CA ASP A 194 -31.03 16.87 11.68
C ASP A 194 -30.27 17.94 10.87
N LEU A 195 -30.84 19.14 10.72
CA LEU A 195 -30.28 20.27 9.96
C LEU A 195 -28.97 20.79 10.56
N GLU A 196 -28.80 20.72 11.88
CA GLU A 196 -27.57 21.14 12.58
C GLU A 196 -26.41 20.19 12.26
N ILE A 197 -26.71 18.92 11.99
CA ILE A 197 -25.74 17.93 11.51
C ILE A 197 -25.31 18.24 10.06
N GLU A 198 -26.26 18.61 9.21
CA GLU A 198 -25.99 18.99 7.82
C GLU A 198 -25.14 20.26 7.76
N GLU A 199 -25.46 21.25 8.59
CA GLU A 199 -24.68 22.49 8.70
C GLU A 199 -23.28 22.24 9.27
N PHE A 200 -23.16 21.37 10.27
CA PHE A 200 -21.85 20.97 10.79
C PHE A 200 -20.99 20.31 9.72
N TYR A 201 -21.55 19.36 8.95
CA TYR A 201 -20.84 18.72 7.84
C TYR A 201 -20.42 19.72 6.78
N SER A 202 -21.32 20.63 6.39
CA SER A 202 -21.06 21.68 5.41
C SER A 202 -19.89 22.57 5.84
N LEU A 203 -19.85 22.99 7.11
CA LEU A 203 -18.74 23.79 7.64
C LEU A 203 -17.44 22.99 7.76
N LEU A 204 -17.51 21.74 8.22
CA LEU A 204 -16.34 20.85 8.34
C LEU A 204 -15.66 20.59 6.99
N THR A 205 -16.47 20.42 5.94
CA THR A 205 -16.00 20.07 4.59
C THR A 205 -15.97 21.27 3.65
N LYS A 206 -16.11 22.49 4.18
CA LYS A 206 -16.10 23.70 3.36
C LYS A 206 -14.75 23.87 2.67
N ARG A 207 -14.79 23.98 1.35
CA ARG A 207 -13.62 24.18 0.49
C ARG A 207 -13.93 25.32 -0.47
N GLU A 208 -13.56 26.53 -0.08
CA GLU A 208 -13.88 27.76 -0.83
C GLU A 208 -13.34 27.73 -2.26
N GLU A 209 -12.18 27.09 -2.47
CA GLU A 209 -11.62 26.89 -3.80
C GLU A 209 -12.50 25.98 -4.67
N ILE A 210 -13.13 24.96 -4.08
CA ILE A 210 -14.06 24.09 -4.80
C ILE A 210 -15.36 24.84 -5.08
N ASP A 211 -15.83 25.67 -4.14
CA ASP A 211 -17.02 26.52 -4.33
C ASP A 211 -16.85 27.44 -5.55
N VAL A 212 -15.69 28.10 -5.65
CA VAL A 212 -15.39 29.03 -6.76
C VAL A 212 -15.35 28.29 -8.09
N ILE A 213 -14.68 27.13 -8.15
CA ILE A 213 -14.59 26.34 -9.38
C ILE A 213 -15.97 25.80 -9.75
N TYR A 214 -16.68 25.19 -8.80
CA TYR A 214 -17.98 24.59 -9.03
C TYR A 214 -18.99 25.64 -9.52
N ALA A 215 -19.06 26.80 -8.87
CA ALA A 215 -19.96 27.90 -9.26
C ALA A 215 -19.66 28.46 -10.66
N LYS A 216 -18.39 28.42 -11.10
CA LYS A 216 -18.00 28.86 -12.46
C LYS A 216 -18.58 27.95 -13.55
N TYR A 217 -18.72 26.66 -13.28
CA TYR A 217 -19.14 25.66 -14.28
C TYR A 217 -20.58 25.17 -14.11
N ALA A 218 -21.13 25.12 -12.89
CA ALA A 218 -22.50 24.67 -12.58
C ALA A 218 -23.57 25.67 -13.03
N LYS A 219 -23.79 25.79 -14.34
CA LYS A 219 -24.69 26.77 -14.96
C LYS A 219 -26.14 26.29 -15.06
N THR A 220 -26.41 25.01 -14.80
CA THR A 220 -27.71 24.38 -15.01
C THR A 220 -28.42 24.19 -13.66
N GLU A 221 -29.28 25.14 -13.28
CA GLU A 221 -30.08 25.07 -12.03
C GLU A 221 -29.23 24.91 -10.74
N GLY A 222 -27.96 25.35 -10.76
CA GLY A 222 -27.04 25.17 -9.64
C GLY A 222 -26.31 23.81 -9.63
N GLU A 223 -26.54 22.97 -10.64
CA GLU A 223 -25.83 21.72 -10.89
C GLU A 223 -24.95 21.80 -12.16
N MET A 224 -23.96 20.92 -12.28
CA MET A 224 -23.20 20.77 -13.51
C MET A 224 -23.88 19.74 -14.42
N SER A 225 -24.43 20.18 -15.54
CA SER A 225 -24.86 19.24 -16.59
C SER A 225 -23.64 18.50 -17.18
N ALA A 226 -23.87 17.42 -17.92
CA ALA A 226 -22.81 16.75 -18.68
C ALA A 226 -22.02 17.70 -19.61
N ARG A 227 -22.66 18.76 -20.13
CA ARG A 227 -22.01 19.77 -20.97
C ARG A 227 -21.17 20.74 -20.15
N ASP A 228 -21.66 21.15 -18.99
CA ASP A 228 -20.91 21.98 -18.04
C ASP A 228 -19.66 21.25 -17.53
N LEU A 229 -19.79 19.96 -17.19
CA LEU A 229 -18.67 19.13 -16.79
C LEU A 229 -17.67 18.96 -17.94
N LEU A 230 -18.13 18.76 -19.18
CA LEU A 230 -17.25 18.72 -20.35
C LEU A 230 -16.45 20.03 -20.50
N ASP A 231 -17.11 21.19 -20.34
CA ASP A 231 -16.43 22.48 -20.40
C ASP A 231 -15.37 22.60 -19.30
N PHE A 232 -15.64 22.11 -18.09
CA PHE A 232 -14.65 22.05 -17.02
C PHE A 232 -13.45 21.16 -17.39
N LEU A 233 -13.69 19.95 -17.92
CA LEU A 233 -12.61 19.02 -18.30
C LEU A 233 -11.71 19.61 -19.40
N LEU A 234 -12.30 20.25 -20.41
CA LEU A 234 -11.55 20.86 -21.52
C LEU A 234 -10.79 22.12 -21.11
N ASN A 235 -11.40 22.99 -20.29
CA ASN A 235 -10.86 24.33 -20.03
C ASN A 235 -10.05 24.42 -18.73
N GLU A 236 -10.47 23.73 -17.67
CA GLU A 236 -9.80 23.73 -16.36
C GLU A 236 -8.81 22.58 -16.26
N GLN A 237 -9.22 21.33 -16.56
CA GLN A 237 -8.33 20.16 -16.48
C GLN A 237 -7.45 19.98 -17.72
N ARG A 238 -7.76 20.66 -18.83
CA ARG A 238 -7.05 20.52 -20.12
C ARG A 238 -7.01 19.08 -20.64
N GLU A 239 -8.03 18.31 -20.32
CA GLU A 239 -8.16 16.93 -20.75
C GLU A 239 -8.75 16.84 -22.17
N GLN A 240 -8.42 15.78 -22.89
CA GLN A 240 -9.10 15.42 -24.13
C GLN A 240 -10.39 14.65 -23.79
N ALA A 241 -11.43 15.38 -23.45
CA ALA A 241 -12.71 14.83 -23.01
C ALA A 241 -13.80 14.91 -24.09
N THR A 242 -14.76 13.99 -24.02
CA THR A 242 -15.98 13.99 -24.84
C THR A 242 -17.21 14.06 -23.95
N ILE A 243 -18.38 14.35 -24.54
CA ILE A 243 -19.64 14.33 -23.79
C ILE A 243 -19.93 12.96 -23.17
N GLU A 244 -19.49 11.88 -23.82
CA GLU A 244 -19.61 10.51 -23.30
C GLU A 244 -18.70 10.28 -22.09
N SER A 245 -17.48 10.84 -22.11
CA SER A 245 -16.58 10.82 -20.95
C SER A 245 -17.22 11.55 -19.76
N ALA A 246 -17.78 12.74 -19.98
CA ALA A 246 -18.47 13.50 -18.94
C ALA A 246 -19.66 12.70 -18.36
N LEU A 247 -20.50 12.11 -19.19
CA LEU A 247 -21.61 11.26 -18.74
C LEU A 247 -21.15 10.06 -17.91
N LYS A 248 -20.05 9.41 -18.29
CA LYS A 248 -19.48 8.30 -17.52
C LYS A 248 -18.97 8.75 -16.16
N LEU A 249 -18.37 9.94 -16.07
CA LEU A 249 -17.92 10.50 -14.79
C LEU A 249 -19.09 10.84 -13.88
N ILE A 250 -20.18 11.39 -14.42
CA ILE A 250 -21.42 11.63 -13.68
C ILE A 250 -21.96 10.31 -13.13
N GLU A 251 -22.14 9.31 -13.99
CA GLU A 251 -22.65 8.00 -13.58
C GLU A 251 -21.80 7.34 -12.48
N LYS A 252 -20.48 7.51 -12.57
CA LYS A 252 -19.50 6.91 -11.65
C LYS A 252 -19.42 7.61 -10.30
N HIS A 253 -19.42 8.95 -10.28
CA HIS A 253 -19.06 9.74 -9.11
C HIS A 253 -20.22 10.45 -8.45
N GLU A 254 -21.32 10.67 -9.18
CA GLU A 254 -22.51 11.26 -8.59
C GLU A 254 -23.12 10.31 -7.55
N LEU A 255 -23.75 10.89 -6.54
CA LEU A 255 -24.27 10.15 -5.40
C LEU A 255 -25.77 10.35 -5.24
N ASP A 256 -26.30 11.48 -5.71
CA ASP A 256 -27.73 11.73 -5.78
C ASP A 256 -28.34 11.06 -7.02
N GLU A 257 -29.26 10.12 -6.80
CA GLU A 257 -29.89 9.36 -7.89
C GLU A 257 -30.82 10.21 -8.76
N ALA A 258 -31.38 11.30 -8.25
CA ALA A 258 -32.19 12.22 -9.05
C ALA A 258 -31.29 13.06 -9.98
N ALA A 259 -30.15 13.55 -9.48
CA ALA A 259 -29.15 14.25 -10.28
C ALA A 259 -28.57 13.33 -11.37
N LYS A 260 -28.25 12.07 -11.06
CA LYS A 260 -27.85 11.05 -12.05
C LYS A 260 -28.87 10.88 -13.16
N GLN A 261 -30.16 10.73 -12.81
CA GLN A 261 -31.23 10.59 -13.79
C GLN A 261 -31.34 11.81 -14.72
N LYS A 262 -31.09 13.01 -14.19
CA LYS A 262 -31.01 14.26 -14.96
C LYS A 262 -29.71 14.40 -15.76
N LYS A 263 -28.73 13.50 -15.57
CA LYS A 263 -27.37 13.58 -16.13
C LYS A 263 -26.64 14.86 -15.70
N CYS A 264 -26.83 15.20 -14.42
CA CYS A 264 -26.19 16.32 -13.75
C CYS A 264 -25.30 15.80 -12.62
N MET A 265 -24.27 16.58 -12.30
CA MET A 265 -23.35 16.37 -11.20
C MET A 265 -23.57 17.46 -10.15
N THR A 266 -23.82 17.04 -8.92
CA THR A 266 -23.87 17.87 -7.72
C THR A 266 -22.46 18.22 -7.27
N LYS A 267 -22.33 19.17 -6.34
CA LYS A 267 -21.04 19.53 -5.75
C LYS A 267 -20.38 18.34 -5.06
N ASP A 268 -21.17 17.49 -4.41
CA ASP A 268 -20.65 16.28 -3.77
C ASP A 268 -20.10 15.28 -4.79
N GLY A 269 -20.80 15.08 -5.90
CA GLY A 269 -20.31 14.27 -7.03
C GLY A 269 -19.03 14.85 -7.65
N PHE A 270 -18.91 16.17 -7.72
CA PHE A 270 -17.72 16.85 -8.22
C PHE A 270 -16.52 16.68 -7.27
N VAL A 271 -16.74 16.82 -5.95
CA VAL A 271 -15.72 16.54 -4.94
C VAL A 271 -15.29 15.07 -4.97
N MET A 272 -16.23 14.13 -5.17
CA MET A 272 -15.90 12.72 -5.41
C MET A 272 -14.97 12.56 -6.59
N TYR A 273 -15.34 13.11 -7.75
CA TYR A 273 -14.50 13.05 -8.95
C TYR A 273 -13.08 13.56 -8.69
N LEU A 274 -12.92 14.75 -8.09
CA LEU A 274 -11.62 15.37 -7.82
C LEU A 274 -10.70 14.54 -6.90
N ASN A 275 -11.28 13.68 -6.06
CA ASN A 275 -10.53 12.86 -5.10
C ASN A 275 -10.35 11.40 -5.56
N GLN A 276 -10.78 11.08 -6.78
CA GLN A 276 -10.65 9.75 -7.38
C GLN A 276 -9.56 9.73 -8.45
N GLU A 277 -9.24 8.54 -8.96
CA GLU A 277 -8.21 8.36 -9.98
C GLU A 277 -8.48 9.14 -11.28
N ASP A 278 -9.75 9.41 -11.59
CA ASP A 278 -10.11 10.20 -12.77
C ASP A 278 -9.79 11.70 -12.59
N GLY A 279 -9.66 12.19 -11.36
CA GLY A 279 -9.19 13.54 -11.04
C GLY A 279 -7.70 13.58 -10.66
N CYS A 280 -6.94 12.51 -10.97
CA CYS A 280 -5.55 12.41 -10.56
C CYS A 280 -4.66 13.41 -11.31
N ILE A 281 -3.71 14.01 -10.58
CA ILE A 281 -2.69 14.89 -11.19
C ILE A 281 -1.79 14.15 -12.20
N PHE A 282 -1.71 12.82 -12.12
CA PHE A 282 -0.92 12.02 -13.05
C PHE A 282 -1.73 11.69 -14.30
N ASN A 283 -1.12 11.85 -15.47
CA ASN A 283 -1.72 11.43 -16.73
C ASN A 283 -1.92 9.91 -16.76
N PRO A 284 -3.17 9.39 -16.81
CA PRO A 284 -3.42 7.96 -16.83
C PRO A 284 -2.80 7.24 -18.04
N ALA A 285 -2.60 7.94 -19.16
CA ALA A 285 -1.94 7.38 -20.35
C ALA A 285 -0.47 7.02 -20.08
N HIS A 286 0.15 7.60 -19.05
CA HIS A 286 1.52 7.33 -18.62
C HIS A 286 1.61 6.31 -17.48
N SER A 287 0.48 5.71 -17.08
CA SER A 287 0.44 4.63 -16.07
C SER A 287 1.09 3.33 -16.58
N PRO A 288 0.81 2.84 -17.80
CA PRO A 288 1.60 1.77 -18.40
C PRO A 288 2.94 2.29 -18.94
N VAL A 289 3.83 1.38 -19.35
CA VAL A 289 5.05 1.73 -20.09
C VAL A 289 4.62 2.36 -21.42
N TYR A 290 4.96 3.64 -21.60
CA TYR A 290 4.60 4.44 -22.77
C TYR A 290 5.83 4.92 -23.55
N GLN A 291 7.03 4.75 -22.98
CA GLN A 291 8.28 5.05 -23.65
C GLN A 291 8.52 4.05 -24.77
N ASP A 292 9.18 4.49 -25.84
CA ASP A 292 9.74 3.57 -26.81
C ASP A 292 10.85 2.77 -26.12
N MET A 293 10.66 1.45 -25.99
CA MET A 293 11.59 0.53 -25.34
C MET A 293 12.51 -0.19 -26.34
N SER A 294 12.53 0.24 -27.61
CA SER A 294 13.35 -0.32 -28.69
C SER A 294 14.64 0.47 -28.98
N GLN A 295 14.89 1.58 -28.27
CA GLN A 295 16.12 2.34 -28.40
C GLN A 295 17.30 1.59 -27.73
N PRO A 296 18.56 1.91 -28.08
CA PRO A 296 19.73 1.36 -27.39
C PRO A 296 19.70 1.59 -25.87
N LEU A 297 20.15 0.60 -25.08
CA LEU A 297 20.11 0.65 -23.61
C LEU A 297 20.73 1.92 -23.00
N ASN A 298 21.76 2.50 -23.62
CA ASN A 298 22.41 3.73 -23.18
C ASN A 298 21.60 5.01 -23.44
N HIS A 299 20.38 4.92 -23.97
CA HIS A 299 19.47 6.07 -24.15
C HIS A 299 18.49 6.24 -22.96
N TYR A 300 18.52 5.35 -21.98
CA TYR A 300 17.59 5.33 -20.86
C TYR A 300 18.25 5.71 -19.54
N PHE A 301 17.50 6.40 -18.68
CA PHE A 301 17.83 6.45 -17.26
C PHE A 301 17.45 5.12 -16.62
N ILE A 302 18.44 4.43 -16.05
CA ILE A 302 18.26 3.12 -15.44
C ILE A 302 18.25 3.29 -13.91
N SER A 303 17.14 2.90 -13.28
CA SER A 303 17.03 2.88 -11.82
C SER A 303 18.10 1.97 -11.22
N SER A 304 19.01 2.55 -10.44
CA SER A 304 20.25 1.89 -10.01
C SER A 304 20.45 2.03 -8.50
N SER A 305 20.94 0.96 -7.86
CA SER A 305 21.23 0.90 -6.44
C SER A 305 22.72 0.75 -6.22
N HIS A 306 23.27 1.60 -5.35
CA HIS A 306 24.65 1.52 -4.88
C HIS A 306 24.72 0.79 -3.54
N ASN A 307 25.75 -0.04 -3.34
CA ASN A 307 25.95 -0.90 -2.17
C ASN A 307 24.66 -1.61 -1.73
N THR A 308 24.00 -2.28 -2.68
CA THR A 308 22.63 -2.80 -2.52
C THR A 308 22.46 -3.70 -1.31
N TYR A 309 23.51 -4.41 -0.88
CA TYR A 309 23.48 -5.32 0.26
C TYR A 309 23.28 -4.62 1.61
N LEU A 310 23.55 -3.32 1.74
CA LEU A 310 23.45 -2.58 3.00
C LEU A 310 22.02 -2.12 3.30
N MET A 311 21.54 -2.44 4.51
CA MET A 311 20.20 -2.00 4.97
C MET A 311 20.20 -0.67 5.72
N GLU A 312 21.37 -0.22 6.19
CA GLU A 312 21.53 0.95 7.07
C GLU A 312 22.80 1.75 6.69
N ASP A 313 23.69 2.02 7.65
CA ASP A 313 24.91 2.83 7.47
C ASP A 313 26.00 2.09 6.67
N GLN A 314 26.82 2.87 5.94
CA GLN A 314 27.97 2.42 5.15
C GLN A 314 29.12 1.85 6.01
N LEU A 315 29.25 2.28 7.27
CA LEU A 315 30.35 1.87 8.16
C LEU A 315 29.97 0.74 9.12
N LYS A 316 28.69 0.68 9.53
CA LYS A 316 28.14 -0.27 10.50
C LYS A 316 26.68 -0.57 10.17
N GLY A 317 26.41 -1.77 9.66
CA GLY A 317 25.05 -2.17 9.35
C GLY A 317 24.98 -3.63 8.92
N PRO A 318 23.79 -4.24 9.00
CA PRO A 318 23.59 -5.59 8.49
C PRO A 318 23.57 -5.57 6.95
N SER A 319 24.41 -6.42 6.35
CA SER A 319 24.26 -6.84 4.96
C SER A 319 23.17 -7.90 4.87
N SER A 320 22.29 -7.80 3.88
CA SER A 320 21.11 -8.69 3.76
C SER A 320 20.73 -8.96 2.30
N THR A 321 20.36 -10.20 1.99
CA THR A 321 19.72 -10.56 0.71
C THR A 321 18.37 -9.86 0.54
N GLU A 322 17.66 -9.55 1.62
CA GLU A 322 16.39 -8.80 1.58
C GLU A 322 16.58 -7.38 1.00
N ALA A 323 17.78 -6.82 1.09
CA ALA A 323 18.07 -5.51 0.50
C ALA A 323 17.96 -5.56 -1.04
N TYR A 324 18.46 -6.62 -1.66
CA TYR A 324 18.27 -6.90 -3.10
C TYR A 324 16.80 -7.13 -3.44
N VAL A 325 16.08 -7.90 -2.62
CA VAL A 325 14.63 -8.12 -2.82
C VAL A 325 13.89 -6.79 -2.80
N LYS A 326 14.16 -5.91 -1.83
CA LYS A 326 13.54 -4.58 -1.73
C LYS A 326 13.87 -3.70 -2.93
N ALA A 327 15.12 -3.69 -3.39
CA ALA A 327 15.52 -2.92 -4.56
C ALA A 327 14.78 -3.39 -5.81
N LEU A 328 14.76 -4.71 -6.06
CA LEU A 328 14.10 -5.30 -7.23
C LEU A 328 12.58 -5.14 -7.20
N MET A 329 11.94 -5.27 -6.03
CA MET A 329 10.50 -5.03 -5.86
C MET A 329 10.10 -3.56 -6.03
N LYS A 330 11.06 -2.63 -5.95
CA LYS A 330 10.89 -1.22 -6.34
C LYS A 330 11.29 -0.97 -7.81
N SER A 331 11.37 -2.03 -8.60
CA SER A 331 11.75 -2.02 -10.02
C SER A 331 13.14 -1.45 -10.31
N CYS A 332 14.07 -1.50 -9.33
CA CYS A 332 15.48 -1.20 -9.60
C CYS A 332 16.04 -2.21 -10.61
N ARG A 333 16.82 -1.73 -11.59
CA ARG A 333 17.33 -2.49 -12.74
C ARG A 333 18.87 -2.61 -12.75
N CYS A 334 19.57 -1.99 -11.81
CA CYS A 334 21.00 -2.18 -11.61
C CYS A 334 21.30 -2.34 -10.11
N VAL A 335 21.92 -3.45 -9.73
CA VAL A 335 22.26 -3.76 -8.33
C VAL A 335 23.74 -4.08 -8.20
N GLU A 336 24.31 -3.73 -7.06
CA GLU A 336 25.75 -3.83 -6.80
C GLU A 336 26.09 -4.99 -5.85
N LEU A 337 27.19 -5.68 -6.13
CA LEU A 337 27.68 -6.84 -5.39
C LEU A 337 29.19 -6.71 -5.16
N ASP A 338 29.58 -6.35 -3.94
CA ASP A 338 30.99 -6.27 -3.53
C ASP A 338 31.48 -7.64 -3.13
N CYS A 339 32.13 -8.33 -4.05
CA CYS A 339 32.51 -9.73 -3.95
C CYS A 339 33.90 -9.86 -3.36
N TRP A 340 34.01 -10.64 -2.28
CA TRP A 340 35.25 -10.91 -1.56
C TRP A 340 35.41 -12.41 -1.30
N ASP A 341 36.65 -12.84 -1.11
CA ASP A 341 36.95 -14.20 -0.70
C ASP A 341 36.28 -14.54 0.63
N GLY A 342 35.53 -15.64 0.66
CA GLY A 342 34.93 -16.15 1.87
C GLY A 342 35.58 -17.44 2.39
N PRO A 343 35.22 -17.84 3.62
CA PRO A 343 35.72 -19.06 4.23
C PRO A 343 35.25 -20.31 3.47
N ASN A 344 36.04 -21.38 3.52
CA ASN A 344 35.76 -22.65 2.85
C ASN A 344 35.64 -22.55 1.33
N GLY A 345 36.23 -21.52 0.72
CA GLY A 345 36.23 -21.31 -0.74
C GLY A 345 34.92 -20.75 -1.29
N GLU A 346 33.97 -20.34 -0.45
CA GLU A 346 32.68 -19.79 -0.89
C GLU A 346 32.70 -18.25 -0.90
N PRO A 347 32.48 -17.58 -2.04
CA PRO A 347 32.49 -16.13 -2.14
C PRO A 347 31.41 -15.46 -1.26
N ILE A 348 31.76 -14.32 -0.68
CA ILE A 348 30.89 -13.52 0.17
C ILE A 348 30.72 -12.11 -0.37
N ILE A 349 29.68 -11.43 0.11
CA ILE A 349 29.40 -10.02 -0.16
C ILE A 349 29.38 -9.24 1.16
N TYR A 350 30.14 -8.14 1.20
CA TYR A 350 30.15 -7.15 2.27
C TYR A 350 30.97 -5.91 1.87
N HIS A 351 30.87 -4.84 2.66
CA HIS A 351 31.67 -3.64 2.43
C HIS A 351 33.08 -3.83 3.02
N GLY A 352 34.10 -3.90 2.15
CA GLY A 352 35.49 -4.17 2.53
C GLY A 352 36.01 -3.29 3.67
N TYR A 353 36.83 -3.85 4.56
CA TYR A 353 37.46 -3.13 5.69
C TYR A 353 36.49 -2.45 6.68
N THR A 354 35.20 -2.80 6.65
CA THR A 354 34.19 -2.30 7.60
C THR A 354 33.70 -3.37 8.57
N LEU A 355 32.83 -2.97 9.51
CA LEU A 355 32.20 -3.85 10.51
C LEU A 355 30.84 -4.37 10.04
N THR A 356 30.57 -4.36 8.72
CA THR A 356 29.32 -4.87 8.14
C THR A 356 29.26 -6.40 8.20
N SER A 357 28.05 -6.96 8.30
CA SER A 357 27.90 -8.42 8.25
C SER A 357 28.16 -8.96 6.83
N LYS A 358 28.42 -10.26 6.73
CA LYS A 358 28.72 -10.93 5.46
C LYS A 358 27.55 -11.80 5.04
N ILE A 359 27.24 -11.82 3.75
CA ILE A 359 26.25 -12.71 3.14
C ILE A 359 26.91 -13.53 2.04
N LEU A 360 26.37 -14.70 1.73
CA LEU A 360 26.93 -15.58 0.69
C LEU A 360 26.54 -15.05 -0.70
N PHE A 361 27.50 -15.05 -1.63
CA PHE A 361 27.25 -14.65 -3.02
C PHE A 361 26.12 -15.46 -3.65
N LYS A 362 26.15 -16.79 -3.50
CA LYS A 362 25.12 -17.69 -4.04
C LYS A 362 23.70 -17.40 -3.55
N ASP A 363 23.54 -16.94 -2.30
CA ASP A 363 22.22 -16.63 -1.75
C ASP A 363 21.70 -15.30 -2.30
N VAL A 364 22.59 -14.34 -2.58
CA VAL A 364 22.24 -13.10 -3.30
C VAL A 364 21.81 -13.42 -4.74
N ILE A 365 22.54 -14.26 -5.47
CA ILE A 365 22.16 -14.64 -6.84
C ILE A 365 20.82 -15.38 -6.87
N ARG A 366 20.51 -16.23 -5.88
CA ARG A 366 19.18 -16.85 -5.73
C ARG A 366 18.08 -15.81 -5.51
N ALA A 367 18.31 -14.85 -4.62
CA ALA A 367 17.35 -13.76 -4.41
C ALA A 367 17.14 -12.94 -5.70
N ILE A 368 18.19 -12.66 -6.47
CA ILE A 368 18.06 -11.98 -7.76
C ILE A 368 17.23 -12.82 -8.73
N LYS A 369 17.51 -14.12 -8.87
CA LYS A 369 16.72 -15.03 -9.73
C LYS A 369 15.22 -14.97 -9.42
N ASP A 370 14.86 -15.04 -8.14
CA ASP A 370 13.47 -15.12 -7.70
C ASP A 370 12.69 -13.81 -7.90
N TYR A 371 13.38 -12.65 -7.88
CA TYR A 371 12.75 -11.34 -7.81
C TYR A 371 13.06 -10.39 -8.99
N ALA A 372 14.07 -10.67 -9.82
CA ALA A 372 14.53 -9.78 -10.89
C ALA A 372 13.38 -9.29 -11.79
N PHE A 373 12.44 -10.17 -12.12
CA PHE A 373 11.38 -9.90 -13.09
C PHE A 373 9.96 -9.85 -12.49
N LYS A 374 9.83 -9.72 -11.16
CA LYS A 374 8.51 -9.72 -10.49
C LYS A 374 7.70 -8.46 -10.75
N THR A 375 8.34 -7.31 -10.87
CA THR A 375 7.68 -5.99 -11.02
C THR A 375 8.04 -5.26 -12.31
N SER A 376 8.97 -5.80 -13.10
CA SER A 376 9.37 -5.25 -14.39
C SER A 376 9.97 -6.36 -15.25
N PRO A 377 9.59 -6.48 -16.54
CA PRO A 377 10.14 -7.48 -17.45
C PRO A 377 11.53 -7.13 -17.99
N TYR A 378 11.94 -5.85 -17.87
CA TYR A 378 13.17 -5.32 -18.47
C TYR A 378 14.44 -5.81 -17.76
N PRO A 379 15.59 -5.84 -18.49
CA PRO A 379 16.83 -6.45 -18.03
C PRO A 379 17.36 -5.88 -16.72
N VAL A 380 18.07 -6.74 -15.97
CA VAL A 380 18.76 -6.38 -14.73
C VAL A 380 20.26 -6.46 -14.95
N ILE A 381 20.97 -5.39 -14.56
CA ILE A 381 22.43 -5.27 -14.61
C ILE A 381 22.99 -5.62 -13.22
N LEU A 382 24.00 -6.49 -13.19
CA LEU A 382 24.74 -6.82 -11.98
C LEU A 382 26.10 -6.11 -12.02
N SER A 383 26.27 -5.10 -11.17
CA SER A 383 27.56 -4.42 -10.99
C SER A 383 28.41 -5.23 -10.01
N LEU A 384 29.44 -5.91 -10.50
CA LEU A 384 30.33 -6.74 -9.68
C LEU A 384 31.60 -5.96 -9.33
N GLU A 385 31.76 -5.58 -8.07
CA GLU A 385 33.04 -5.10 -7.55
C GLU A 385 33.83 -6.32 -7.03
N ASN A 386 34.85 -6.75 -7.78
CA ASN A 386 35.45 -8.06 -7.59
C ASN A 386 36.83 -8.00 -6.91
N HIS A 387 36.92 -8.58 -5.70
CA HIS A 387 38.13 -8.73 -4.90
C HIS A 387 38.50 -10.19 -4.62
N CYS A 388 37.88 -11.15 -5.31
CA CYS A 388 38.09 -12.59 -5.10
C CYS A 388 39.36 -13.13 -5.79
N THR A 389 39.95 -14.20 -5.26
CA THR A 389 40.98 -14.97 -5.99
C THR A 389 40.41 -15.63 -7.24
N VAL A 390 41.28 -16.06 -8.16
CA VAL A 390 40.87 -16.75 -9.40
C VAL A 390 40.04 -18.00 -9.11
N GLU A 391 40.37 -18.77 -8.06
CA GLU A 391 39.63 -19.95 -7.66
C GLU A 391 38.19 -19.60 -7.22
N GLN A 392 38.02 -18.55 -6.44
CA GLN A 392 36.69 -18.10 -6.01
C GLN A 392 35.93 -17.39 -7.14
N GLN A 393 36.61 -16.73 -8.07
CA GLN A 393 35.99 -16.19 -9.30
C GLN A 393 35.41 -17.29 -10.19
N GLN A 394 36.09 -18.43 -10.31
CA GLN A 394 35.54 -19.60 -11.02
C GLN A 394 34.25 -20.10 -10.36
N LEU A 395 34.20 -20.11 -9.02
CA LEU A 395 32.98 -20.48 -8.30
C LEU A 395 31.87 -19.42 -8.43
N MET A 396 32.19 -18.13 -8.45
CA MET A 396 31.22 -17.06 -8.76
C MET A 396 30.61 -17.27 -10.14
N ALA A 397 31.42 -17.53 -11.17
CA ALA A 397 30.95 -17.80 -12.52
C ALA A 397 30.05 -19.05 -12.56
N HIS A 398 30.43 -20.12 -11.84
CA HIS A 398 29.60 -21.31 -11.70
C HIS A 398 28.23 -21.01 -11.07
N HIS A 399 28.21 -20.27 -9.96
CA HIS A 399 26.96 -19.85 -9.30
C HIS A 399 26.08 -19.00 -10.20
N LEU A 400 26.66 -18.04 -10.95
CA LEU A 400 25.90 -17.22 -11.91
C LEU A 400 25.25 -18.09 -12.99
N ILE A 401 25.99 -19.00 -13.60
CA ILE A 401 25.51 -19.87 -14.67
C ILE A 401 24.44 -20.85 -14.16
N ASP A 402 24.71 -21.55 -13.06
CA ASP A 402 23.82 -22.57 -12.51
C ASP A 402 22.52 -21.98 -11.97
N ILE A 403 22.62 -20.86 -11.23
CA ILE A 403 21.46 -20.27 -10.58
C ILE A 403 20.63 -19.47 -11.58
N LEU A 404 21.22 -18.56 -12.36
CA LEU A 404 20.45 -17.69 -13.27
C LEU A 404 20.00 -18.44 -14.54
N GLY A 405 20.74 -19.48 -14.94
CA GLY A 405 20.39 -20.32 -16.08
C GLY A 405 20.18 -19.49 -17.36
N SER A 406 19.05 -19.70 -18.02
CA SER A 406 18.72 -19.02 -19.29
C SER A 406 18.49 -17.52 -19.17
N ALA A 407 18.31 -16.98 -17.95
CA ALA A 407 18.18 -15.54 -17.74
C ALA A 407 19.53 -14.82 -17.82
N LEU A 408 20.66 -15.55 -17.73
CA LEU A 408 21.99 -14.97 -17.86
C LEU A 408 22.39 -14.83 -19.33
N VAL A 409 22.64 -13.60 -19.75
CA VAL A 409 23.20 -13.31 -21.06
C VAL A 409 24.70 -13.65 -21.05
N THR A 410 25.05 -14.78 -21.64
CA THR A 410 26.44 -15.31 -21.68
C THR A 410 27.16 -15.04 -22.99
N LYS A 411 26.44 -14.56 -24.01
CA LYS A 411 26.97 -14.20 -25.33
C LYS A 411 26.24 -12.97 -25.87
N PRO A 412 26.86 -12.22 -26.79
CA PRO A 412 26.18 -11.15 -27.52
C PRO A 412 24.88 -11.64 -28.16
N LEU A 413 23.87 -10.76 -28.21
CA LEU A 413 22.60 -11.06 -28.87
C LEU A 413 22.77 -11.00 -30.39
N GLY A 414 22.23 -11.99 -31.10
CA GLY A 414 22.35 -12.14 -32.56
C GLY A 414 23.56 -12.97 -33.00
N ASP A 415 23.76 -13.08 -34.31
CA ASP A 415 24.83 -13.89 -34.91
C ASP A 415 26.18 -13.12 -35.02
N THR A 416 26.14 -11.80 -34.85
CA THR A 416 27.31 -10.91 -34.98
C THR A 416 27.35 -9.90 -33.84
N MET A 417 28.55 -9.37 -33.54
CA MET A 417 28.71 -8.30 -32.56
C MET A 417 27.87 -7.08 -32.95
N PRO A 418 26.94 -6.62 -32.10
CA PRO A 418 26.09 -5.49 -32.44
C PRO A 418 26.89 -4.18 -32.38
N ALA A 419 26.61 -3.26 -33.31
CA ALA A 419 27.26 -1.96 -33.38
C ALA A 419 26.76 -0.99 -32.28
N ASN A 420 25.54 -1.20 -31.80
CA ASN A 420 24.92 -0.45 -30.70
C ASN A 420 24.59 -1.42 -29.56
N LEU A 421 24.38 -0.91 -28.34
CA LEU A 421 23.82 -1.72 -27.27
C LEU A 421 22.40 -2.21 -27.66
N PRO A 422 22.03 -3.45 -27.31
CA PRO A 422 20.66 -3.92 -27.47
C PRO A 422 19.65 -3.03 -26.75
N SER A 423 18.39 -3.11 -27.16
CA SER A 423 17.28 -2.48 -26.46
C SER A 423 16.95 -3.17 -25.14
N PRO A 424 16.19 -2.51 -24.24
CA PRO A 424 15.55 -3.17 -23.11
C PRO A 424 14.57 -4.29 -23.50
N GLU A 425 13.86 -4.14 -24.62
CA GLU A 425 13.03 -5.18 -25.26
C GLU A 425 13.90 -6.17 -26.04
#